data_AF-W2MSP2-F1
#
_entry.id   AF-W2MSP2-F1
#
_cell.length_a   1.000
_cell.length_b   1.000
_cell.length_c   1.000
_cell.angle_alpha   90.00
_cell.angle_beta   90.00
_cell.angle_gamma   90.00
#
_symmetry.space_group_name_H-M   'P 1'
#
loop_
_entity.id
_entity.type
_entity.pdbx_description
1 polymer ?
#
loop_
_entity_poly.entity_id
_entity_poly.type
_entity_poly.pdbx_seq_one_letter_code
_entity_poly.pdbx_strand_id
1 'polypeptide(L)'
;DGYYSYANINSAVQATLISAGAYLINADGDNVFYFNLSENATYYSCQINLSPVPTSLPSGWTRPPTGLYSTSGTGLPLGFIEGNRFLM
;
A
#
# COMPACT_ATOMS: atom_id res chain seq x y z
N ASP A 1 21.09 -2.02 10.53
CA ASP A 1 20.76 -0.72 11.14
C ASP A 1 19.37 -0.75 11.70
N GLY A 2 19.25 -0.56 13.03
CA GLY A 2 17.98 -0.71 13.73
C GLY A 2 16.94 0.30 13.25
N TYR A 3 15.69 -0.14 13.19
CA TYR A 3 14.56 0.69 12.81
C TYR A 3 14.14 1.58 13.99
N TYR A 4 15.04 2.48 14.39
CA TYR A 4 14.93 3.29 15.60
C TYR A 4 13.90 4.42 15.52
N SER A 5 13.45 4.74 14.31
CA SER A 5 12.39 5.73 14.08
C SER A 5 11.28 5.15 13.20
N TYR A 6 10.08 5.69 13.36
CA TYR A 6 8.94 5.37 12.52
C TYR A 6 9.22 5.61 11.03
N ALA A 7 10.01 6.63 10.71
CA ALA A 7 10.46 6.88 9.35
C ALA A 7 11.33 5.73 8.82
N ASN A 8 12.27 5.21 9.61
CA ASN A 8 13.09 4.07 9.19
C ASN A 8 12.29 2.79 9.04
N ILE A 9 11.31 2.54 9.93
CA ILE A 9 10.39 1.40 9.80
C ILE A 9 9.58 1.53 8.50
N ASN A 10 9.01 2.71 8.24
CA ASN A 10 8.27 2.97 7.00
C ASN A 10 9.15 2.77 5.77
N SER A 11 10.38 3.30 5.73
CA SER A 11 11.28 3.09 4.59
C SER A 11 11.60 1.61 4.36
N ALA A 12 11.76 0.83 5.42
CA ALA A 12 12.01 -0.60 5.32
C ALA A 12 10.81 -1.36 4.75
N VAL A 13 9.60 -1.05 5.26
CA VAL A 13 8.36 -1.63 4.74
C VAL A 13 8.10 -1.17 3.31
N GLN A 14 8.37 0.08 2.98
CA GLN A 14 8.24 0.58 1.61
C GLN A 14 9.21 -0.14 0.66
N ALA A 15 10.45 -0.43 1.08
CA ALA A 15 11.38 -1.21 0.29
C ALA A 15 10.87 -2.64 0.03
N THR A 16 10.26 -3.30 1.03
CA THR A 16 9.66 -4.63 0.83
C THR A 16 8.43 -4.57 -0.08
N LEU A 17 7.59 -3.54 0.04
CA LEU A 17 6.44 -3.32 -0.83
C LEU A 17 6.85 -3.01 -2.28
N ILE A 18 7.94 -2.26 -2.49
CA ILE A 18 8.54 -2.04 -3.81
C ILE A 18 8.97 -3.39 -4.40
N SER A 19 9.72 -4.18 -3.63
CA SER A 19 10.17 -5.50 -4.08
C SER A 19 9.01 -6.45 -4.41
N ALA A 20 7.89 -6.34 -3.71
CA ALA A 20 6.69 -7.12 -3.96
C ALA A 20 5.82 -6.56 -5.11
N GLY A 21 6.07 -5.33 -5.57
CA GLY A 21 5.20 -4.62 -6.52
C GLY A 21 3.83 -4.25 -5.94
N ALA A 22 3.76 -3.97 -4.64
CA ALA A 22 2.55 -3.61 -3.90
C ALA A 22 2.44 -2.10 -3.64
N TYR A 23 2.58 -1.30 -4.70
CA TYR A 23 2.49 0.17 -4.69
C TYR A 23 1.91 0.67 -6.02
N LEU A 24 1.51 1.94 -6.09
CA LEU A 24 1.19 2.62 -7.36
C LEU A 24 2.10 3.83 -7.55
N ILE A 25 2.19 4.33 -8.78
CA ILE A 25 2.98 5.51 -9.13
C ILE A 25 1.98 6.61 -9.49
N ASN A 26 2.02 7.74 -8.78
CA ASN A 26 1.12 8.87 -9.05
C ASN A 26 1.53 9.63 -10.33
N ALA A 27 0.76 10.67 -10.67
CA ALA A 27 1.04 11.48 -11.86
C ALA A 27 2.38 12.25 -11.79
N ASP A 28 2.89 12.49 -10.58
CA ASP A 28 4.15 13.18 -10.33
C ASP A 28 5.36 12.23 -10.38
N GLY A 29 5.13 10.91 -10.49
CA GLY A 29 6.16 9.88 -10.53
C GLY A 29 6.53 9.31 -9.15
N ASP A 30 5.82 9.70 -8.08
CA ASP A 30 6.06 9.20 -6.73
C ASP A 30 5.37 7.87 -6.48
N ASN A 31 6.07 7.00 -5.75
CA ASN A 31 5.50 5.74 -5.26
C ASN A 31 4.55 6.01 -4.10
N VAL A 32 3.28 5.66 -4.28
CA VAL A 32 2.22 5.73 -3.27
C VAL A 32 2.02 4.38 -2.62
N PHE A 33 2.09 4.38 -1.30
CA PHE A 33 1.92 3.22 -0.44
C PHE A 33 0.63 3.33 0.37
N TYR A 34 -0.04 2.21 0.58
CA TYR A 34 -1.30 2.13 1.32
C TYR A 34 -1.09 1.69 2.78
N PHE A 35 0.14 1.85 3.27
CA PHE A 35 0.60 1.55 4.61
C PHE A 35 1.41 2.74 5.12
N ASN A 36 1.14 3.18 6.35
CA ASN A 36 1.98 4.12 7.06
C ASN A 36 1.96 3.85 8.55
N LEU A 37 3.11 3.96 9.19
CA LEU A 37 3.26 3.85 10.62
C LEU A 37 3.64 5.22 11.20
N SER A 38 2.95 5.66 12.24
CA SER A 38 3.14 6.99 12.84
C SER A 38 3.02 6.96 14.36
N GLU A 39 3.63 7.94 15.01
CA GLU A 39 3.45 8.16 16.44
C GLU A 39 2.04 8.67 16.76
N ASN A 40 1.43 8.14 17.82
CA ASN A 40 0.28 8.74 18.46
C ASN A 40 0.70 9.31 19.82
N ALA A 41 0.98 10.61 19.85
CA ALA A 41 1.48 11.31 21.05
C ALA A 41 0.44 11.38 22.19
N THR A 42 -0.86 11.30 21.88
CA THR A 42 -1.93 11.32 22.90
C THR A 42 -1.95 10.04 23.71
N TYR A 43 -1.70 8.89 23.06
CA TYR A 43 -1.73 7.58 23.68
C TYR A 43 -0.34 6.96 23.88
N TYR A 44 0.74 7.73 23.62
CA TYR A 44 2.14 7.27 23.66
C TYR A 44 2.33 5.92 22.99
N SER A 45 1.72 5.75 21.81
CA SER A 45 1.64 4.46 21.12
C SER A 45 1.98 4.58 19.63
N CYS A 46 2.24 3.43 19.01
CA CYS A 46 2.39 3.31 17.57
C CYS A 46 1.02 3.16 16.92
N GLN A 47 0.76 3.97 15.90
CA GLN A 47 -0.44 3.86 15.07
C GLN A 47 -0.08 3.31 13.70
N ILE A 48 -0.80 2.27 13.28
CA ILE A 48 -0.70 1.69 11.95
C ILE A 48 -1.90 2.17 11.15
N ASN A 49 -1.62 2.91 10.09
CA ASN A 49 -2.61 3.42 9.16
C ASN A 49 -2.58 2.60 7.88
N LEU A 50 -3.71 1.97 7.56
CA LEU A 50 -3.94 1.25 6.33
C LEU A 50 -5.02 1.97 5.54
N SER A 51 -4.73 2.31 4.29
CA SER A 51 -5.70 2.90 3.38
C SER A 51 -6.17 1.86 2.38
N PRO A 52 -7.43 1.92 1.91
CA PRO A 52 -7.92 1.00 0.90
C PRO A 52 -7.16 1.22 -0.41
N VAL A 53 -6.73 0.12 -1.03
CA VAL A 53 -6.13 0.13 -2.36
C VAL A 53 -7.26 0.33 -3.40
N PRO A 54 -7.10 1.24 -4.38
CA PRO A 54 -8.07 1.45 -5.44
C PRO A 54 -8.36 0.16 -6.20
N THR A 55 -9.63 -0.06 -6.53
CA THR A 55 -10.06 -1.21 -7.33
C THR A 55 -9.87 -0.99 -8.83
N SER A 56 -9.64 0.26 -9.24
CA SER A 56 -9.31 0.68 -10.59
C SER A 56 -8.16 1.68 -10.54
N LEU A 57 -7.39 1.76 -11.63
CA LEU A 57 -6.23 2.64 -11.70
C LEU A 57 -6.71 4.11 -11.75
N PRO A 58 -6.33 4.97 -10.80
CA PRO A 58 -6.69 6.38 -10.85
C PRO A 58 -6.14 7.06 -12.12
N SER A 59 -6.83 8.10 -12.58
CA SER A 59 -6.42 8.85 -13.79
C SER A 59 -5.01 9.43 -13.63
N GLY A 60 -4.16 9.23 -14.64
CA GLY A 60 -2.77 9.70 -14.64
C GLY A 60 -1.81 8.86 -13.78
N TRP A 61 -2.29 7.83 -13.09
CA TRP A 61 -1.44 6.95 -12.29
C TRP A 61 -0.98 5.75 -13.12
N THR A 62 0.15 5.16 -12.72
CA THR A 62 0.69 3.97 -13.37
C THR A 62 0.95 2.84 -12.39
N ARG A 63 0.97 1.62 -12.92
CA ARG A 63 1.24 0.40 -12.17
C ARG A 63 2.74 0.14 -12.10
N PRO A 64 3.22 -0.57 -11.08
CA PRO A 64 4.60 -1.03 -11.05
C PRO A 64 4.88 -1.98 -12.22
N PRO A 65 6.12 -2.01 -12.74
CA PRO A 65 6.47 -2.85 -13.90
C PRO A 65 6.27 -4.34 -13.67
N THR A 66 6.46 -4.79 -12.42
CA THR A 66 6.38 -6.19 -11.99
C THR A 66 5.78 -6.30 -10.59
N GLY A 67 5.38 -7.51 -10.21
CA GLY A 67 4.87 -7.81 -8.88
C GLY A 67 3.36 -7.66 -8.77
N LEU A 68 2.85 -7.54 -7.54
CA LEU A 68 1.45 -7.78 -7.22
C LEU A 68 0.47 -6.92 -8.05
N TYR A 69 0.63 -5.59 -8.04
CA TYR A 69 -0.29 -4.67 -8.72
C TYR A 69 0.02 -4.42 -10.20
N SER A 70 1.09 -5.01 -10.71
CA SER A 70 1.41 -4.95 -12.15
C SER A 70 0.33 -5.62 -12.99
N THR A 71 0.31 -5.34 -14.29
CA THR A 71 -0.63 -5.99 -15.23
C THR A 71 -0.33 -7.47 -15.45
N SER A 72 0.93 -7.90 -15.27
CA SER A 72 1.37 -9.29 -15.36
C SER A 72 1.26 -10.05 -14.02
N GLY A 73 0.96 -9.35 -12.92
CA GLY A 73 0.73 -9.92 -11.59
C GLY A 73 -0.74 -10.24 -11.32
N THR A 74 -1.17 -10.08 -10.07
CA THR A 74 -2.58 -10.26 -9.67
C THR A 74 -3.44 -9.05 -10.02
N GLY A 75 -2.80 -7.91 -10.30
CA GLY A 75 -3.46 -6.65 -10.59
C GLY A 75 -4.05 -5.96 -9.35
N LEU A 76 -4.82 -4.91 -9.59
CA LEU A 76 -5.53 -4.19 -8.53
C LEU A 76 -6.62 -5.08 -7.93
N PRO A 77 -6.91 -4.96 -6.62
CA PRO A 77 -7.96 -5.73 -5.99
C PRO A 77 -9.30 -5.48 -6.68
N LEU A 78 -10.01 -6.55 -7.00
CA LEU A 78 -11.40 -6.46 -7.40
C LEU A 78 -12.18 -6.07 -6.13
N GLY A 79 -13.02 -5.04 -6.20
CA GLY A 79 -13.85 -4.65 -5.06
C GLY A 79 -14.69 -5.84 -4.56
N PHE A 80 -15.24 -5.74 -3.34
CA PHE A 80 -16.19 -6.75 -2.87
C PHE A 80 -17.30 -6.90 -3.91
N ILE A 81 -17.31 -8.02 -4.63
CA ILE A 81 -18.39 -8.34 -5.56
C ILE A 81 -19.55 -8.76 -4.68
N GLU A 82 -20.65 -8.02 -4.72
CA GLU A 82 -21.87 -8.23 -3.90
C GLU A 82 -22.51 -9.62 -4.04
N GLY A 83 -21.96 -10.51 -4.88
CA GLY A 83 -22.40 -11.89 -5.06
C GLY A 83 -21.90 -12.90 -4.02
N ASN A 84 -20.90 -12.57 -3.18
CA ASN A 84 -20.32 -13.52 -2.23
C ASN A 84 -20.49 -13.06 -0.77
N ARG A 85 -21.74 -12.76 -0.37
CA ARG A 85 -22.08 -12.56 1.04
C ARG A 85 -21.92 -13.90 1.78
N PHE A 86 -20.80 -14.09 2.45
CA PHE A 86 -20.59 -15.23 3.35
C PHE A 86 -21.57 -15.10 4.52
N LEU A 87 -22.70 -15.81 4.41
CA LEU A 87 -23.59 -16.07 5.52
C LEU A 87 -22.99 -17.22 6.33
N MET A 88 -22.29 -16.90 7.41
CA MET A 88 -22.16 -17.75 8.59
C MET A 88 -22.06 -16.87 9.82
#